data_AF-A0A4D6PKB8-F1
#
_entry.id   AF-A0A4D6PKB8-F1
#
_cell.length_a   1.000
_cell.length_b   1.000
_cell.length_c   1.000
_cell.angle_alpha   90.00
_cell.angle_beta   90.00
_cell.angle_gamma   90.00
#
_symmetry.space_group_name_H-M   'P 1'
#
loop_
_entity.id
_entity.type
_entity.pdbx_description
1 polymer ?
#
loop_
_entity_poly.entity_id
_entity_poly.type
_entity_poly.pdbx_seq_one_letter_code
_entity_poly.pdbx_strand_id
1 'polypeptide(L)'
;DTVAAEWPASTNYLYLTYNGNSHDLEFPGDYIMVLGSGVYRIGSSVEFDWCAVGCLRELRNQGKKTIMVNYNPETVSTDYDMS
;
A
#
# COMPACT_ATOMS: atom_id res chain seq x y z
N ASP A 1 -9.45 -4.74 8.69
CA ASP A 1 -10.92 -4.55 8.79
C ASP A 1 -11.36 -3.59 9.90
N THR A 2 -10.54 -3.32 10.92
CA THR A 2 -10.86 -2.55 12.15
C THR A 2 -11.73 -3.28 13.18
N VAL A 3 -12.31 -4.41 12.81
CA VAL A 3 -13.30 -5.15 13.61
C VAL A 3 -12.94 -6.63 13.83
N ALA A 4 -11.68 -7.02 13.58
CA ALA A 4 -11.18 -8.38 13.82
C ALA A 4 -12.07 -9.47 13.19
N ALA A 5 -12.38 -9.30 11.90
CA ALA A 5 -13.22 -10.15 11.07
C ALA A 5 -14.70 -10.25 11.47
N GLU A 6 -15.23 -9.36 12.32
CA GLU A 6 -16.68 -9.29 12.58
C GLU A 6 -17.47 -9.01 11.29
N TRP A 7 -16.92 -8.15 10.43
CA TRP A 7 -17.49 -7.76 9.14
C TRP A 7 -16.45 -7.86 8.03
N PRO A 8 -16.86 -8.19 6.78
CA PRO A 8 -15.94 -8.21 5.66
C PRO A 8 -15.38 -6.81 5.39
N ALA A 9 -14.07 -6.72 5.16
CA ALA A 9 -13.41 -5.46 4.80
C ALA A 9 -13.75 -5.07 3.35
N SER A 10 -14.05 -3.80 3.13
CA SER A 10 -14.17 -3.22 1.78
C SER A 10 -12.85 -2.70 1.23
N THR A 11 -11.81 -2.58 2.08
CA THR A 11 -10.50 -2.03 1.74
C THR A 11 -9.39 -3.06 1.93
N ASN A 12 -8.33 -2.94 1.12
CA ASN A 12 -7.18 -3.85 1.13
C ASN A 12 -5.98 -3.24 1.86
N TYR A 13 -6.14 -2.95 3.15
CA TYR A 13 -5.03 -2.55 4.03
C TYR A 13 -4.47 -3.77 4.75
N LEU A 14 -3.24 -4.18 4.39
CA LEU A 14 -2.73 -5.53 4.61
C LEU A 14 -1.39 -5.54 5.33
N TYR A 15 -1.10 -6.66 5.99
CA TYR A 15 0.21 -7.01 6.53
C TYR A 15 0.47 -8.50 6.32
N LEU A 16 1.72 -8.94 6.51
CA LEU A 16 2.09 -10.35 6.39
C LEU A 16 2.37 -10.95 7.77
N THR A 17 1.90 -12.17 8.00
CA THR A 17 2.14 -12.94 9.23
C THR A 17 2.42 -14.41 8.92
N TYR A 18 3.36 -15.01 9.65
CA TYR A 18 3.57 -16.45 9.65
C TYR A 18 2.55 -17.20 10.51
N ASN A 19 1.85 -16.50 11.41
CA ASN A 19 0.86 -17.07 12.31
C ASN A 19 -0.52 -17.07 11.65
N GLY A 20 -0.67 -17.77 10.53
CA GLY A 20 -1.93 -17.87 9.78
C GLY A 20 -1.99 -19.14 8.93
N ASN A 21 -3.19 -19.62 8.66
CA ASN A 21 -3.43 -20.84 7.86
C ASN A 21 -4.09 -20.56 6.50
N SER A 22 -4.42 -19.30 6.21
CA SER A 22 -5.09 -18.86 4.98
C SER A 22 -4.75 -17.40 4.66
N HIS A 23 -5.07 -16.97 3.43
CA HIS A 23 -4.96 -15.58 2.99
C HIS A 23 -6.33 -14.93 2.93
N ASP A 24 -6.41 -13.63 3.25
CA ASP A 24 -7.66 -12.86 3.22
C ASP A 24 -8.08 -12.45 1.80
N LEU A 25 -7.20 -12.62 0.81
CA LEU A 25 -7.41 -12.21 -0.57
C LEU A 25 -6.80 -13.20 -1.56
N GLU A 26 -7.38 -13.24 -2.75
CA GLU A 26 -6.81 -13.89 -3.91
C GLU A 26 -5.85 -12.95 -4.63
N PHE A 27 -4.79 -13.52 -5.21
CA PHE A 27 -3.80 -12.77 -5.99
C PHE A 27 -3.83 -13.22 -7.46
N PRO A 28 -4.68 -12.60 -8.31
CA PRO A 28 -4.83 -13.02 -9.70
C PRO A 28 -3.66 -12.60 -10.62
N GLY A 29 -2.70 -11.82 -10.11
CA GLY A 29 -1.58 -11.29 -10.91
C GLY A 29 -1.89 -9.96 -11.62
N ASP A 30 -0.97 -9.51 -12.46
CA ASP A 30 -1.04 -8.25 -13.24
C ASP A 30 -1.09 -6.95 -12.43
N TYR A 31 -0.40 -6.92 -11.30
CA TYR A 31 -0.23 -5.73 -10.47
C TYR A 31 1.14 -5.09 -10.67
N ILE A 32 1.19 -3.76 -10.57
CA ILE A 32 2.43 -2.98 -10.56
C ILE A 32 2.77 -2.62 -9.13
N MET A 33 3.94 -3.05 -8.65
CA MET A 33 4.40 -2.73 -7.30
C MET A 33 5.12 -1.38 -7.27
N VAL A 34 4.75 -0.53 -6.31
CA VAL A 34 5.42 0.72 -5.98
C VAL A 34 6.03 0.57 -4.58
N LEU A 35 7.34 0.75 -4.48
CA LEU A 35 8.07 0.66 -3.22
C LEU A 35 8.27 2.07 -2.64
N GLY A 36 7.84 2.27 -1.40
CA GLY A 36 8.05 3.52 -0.67
C GLY A 36 9.50 3.69 -0.21
N SER A 37 9.85 4.92 0.17
CA SER A 37 11.20 5.27 0.65
C SER A 37 11.51 4.78 2.07
N GLY A 38 10.50 4.29 2.80
CA GLY A 38 10.66 3.94 4.21
C GLY A 38 10.75 5.17 5.10
N VAL A 39 11.41 5.02 6.25
CA VAL A 39 11.50 6.07 7.28
C VAL A 39 12.34 7.26 6.83
N TYR A 40 11.91 8.46 7.22
CA TYR A 40 12.65 9.68 6.93
C TYR A 40 14.03 9.69 7.58
N ARG A 41 15.03 10.17 6.84
CA ARG A 41 16.42 10.32 7.24
C ARG A 41 17.02 11.57 6.58
N ILE A 42 18.15 12.05 7.06
CA ILE A 42 18.87 13.15 6.39
C ILE A 42 19.22 12.69 4.97
N GLY A 43 18.79 13.46 3.97
CA GLY A 43 18.91 13.11 2.55
C GLY A 43 17.80 12.23 1.97
N SER A 44 16.81 11.86 2.78
CA SER A 44 15.61 11.12 2.36
C SER A 44 14.39 11.56 3.17
N SER A 45 13.67 12.56 2.67
CA SER A 45 12.51 13.15 3.34
C SER A 45 11.23 13.01 2.49
N VAL A 46 10.27 13.90 2.70
CA VAL A 46 8.92 13.92 2.10
C VAL A 46 8.91 13.93 0.57
N GLU A 47 9.98 14.39 -0.07
CA GLU A 47 10.10 14.41 -1.53
C GLU A 47 9.89 13.03 -2.16
N PHE A 48 10.33 11.96 -1.49
CA PHE A 48 10.15 10.61 -2.00
C PHE A 48 8.73 10.08 -1.82
N ASP A 49 8.02 10.54 -0.77
CA ASP A 49 6.60 10.23 -0.60
C ASP A 49 5.77 10.90 -1.69
N TRP A 50 6.09 12.16 -2.03
CA TRP A 50 5.43 12.87 -3.12
C TRP A 50 5.61 12.17 -4.48
N CYS A 51 6.82 11.68 -4.77
CA CYS A 51 7.10 10.90 -5.97
C CYS A 51 6.29 9.58 -6.02
N ALA A 52 6.20 8.86 -4.89
CA ALA A 52 5.43 7.62 -4.80
C ALA A 52 3.93 7.86 -5.03
N VAL A 53 3.37 8.88 -4.38
CA VAL A 53 1.97 9.31 -4.56
C VAL A 53 1.68 9.72 -6.00
N GLY A 54 2.58 10.47 -6.63
CA GLY A 54 2.47 10.85 -8.04
C GLY A 54 2.46 9.63 -8.98
N CYS A 55 3.34 8.66 -8.72
CA CYS A 55 3.40 7.41 -9.48
C CYS A 55 2.10 6.60 -9.36
N LEU A 56 1.57 6.42 -8.13
CA LEU A 56 0.33 5.70 -7.89
C LEU A 56 -0.86 6.34 -8.62
N ARG A 57 -0.99 7.67 -8.56
CA ARG A 57 -2.05 8.41 -9.25
C ARG A 57 -1.98 8.22 -10.77
N GLU A 58 -0.78 8.27 -11.33
CA GLU A 58 -0.61 8.13 -12.78
C GLU A 58 -0.89 6.71 -13.26
N LEU A 59 -0.44 5.69 -12.52
CA LEU A 59 -0.76 4.29 -12.80
C LEU A 59 -2.28 4.04 -12.72
N ARG A 60 -2.96 4.63 -11.73
CA ARG A 60 -4.42 4.58 -11.60
C ARG A 60 -5.13 5.24 -12.79
N ASN A 61 -4.66 6.41 -13.24
CA ASN A 61 -5.20 7.09 -14.42
C ASN A 61 -5.06 6.25 -15.69
N GLN A 62 -4.01 5.42 -15.79
CA GLN A 62 -3.80 4.48 -16.89
C GLN A 62 -4.58 3.16 -16.73
N GLY A 63 -5.45 3.05 -15.72
CA GLY A 63 -6.23 1.84 -15.43
C GLY A 63 -5.39 0.66 -14.96
N LYS A 64 -4.17 0.89 -14.47
CA LYS A 64 -3.29 -0.15 -13.94
C LYS A 64 -3.61 -0.39 -12.46
N LYS A 65 -3.64 -1.67 -12.07
CA LYS A 65 -3.75 -2.06 -10.67
C LYS A 65 -2.38 -1.97 -10.01
N THR A 66 -2.31 -1.33 -8.86
CA THR A 66 -1.06 -1.08 -8.14
C THR A 66 -1.03 -1.76 -6.78
N ILE A 67 0.17 -1.99 -6.26
CA ILE A 67 0.42 -2.45 -4.89
C ILE A 67 1.46 -1.52 -4.30
N MET A 68 1.09 -0.79 -3.25
CA MET A 68 2.01 0.06 -2.50
C MET A 68 2.59 -0.71 -1.32
N VAL A 69 3.92 -0.68 -1.17
CA VAL A 69 4.61 -1.26 -0.01
C VAL A 69 5.43 -0.18 0.67
N ASN A 70 5.05 0.17 1.90
CA ASN A 70 5.79 1.10 2.74
C ASN A 70 5.57 0.78 4.22
N TYR A 71 6.50 1.19 5.07
CA TYR A 71 6.45 0.97 6.51
C TYR A 71 6.60 2.28 7.32
N ASN A 72 6.58 3.43 6.65
CA ASN A 72 6.62 4.74 7.31
C ASN A 72 5.19 5.23 7.62
N PRO A 73 4.76 5.26 8.89
CA PRO A 73 3.40 5.65 9.26
C PRO A 73 3.11 7.15 9.07
N GLU A 74 4.11 7.98 8.78
CA GLU A 74 3.97 9.43 8.60
C GLU A 74 3.68 9.85 7.15
N THR A 75 3.45 8.89 6.25
CA THR A 75 3.41 9.12 4.79
C THR A 75 2.00 9.06 4.21
N VAL A 76 1.74 9.88 3.19
CA VAL A 76 0.49 9.83 2.42
C VAL A 76 0.46 8.59 1.53
N SER A 77 1.62 8.07 1.11
CA SER A 77 1.66 6.81 0.37
C SER A 77 1.19 5.60 1.17
N THR A 78 1.14 5.65 2.51
CA THR A 78 0.52 4.58 3.34
C THR A 78 -0.99 4.72 3.55
N ASP A 79 -1.63 5.69 2.89
CA ASP A 79 -3.09 5.79 2.87
C ASP A 79 -3.70 4.78 1.89
N TYR A 80 -4.67 3.99 2.37
CA TYR A 80 -5.34 2.96 1.58
C TYR A 80 -6.27 3.54 0.50
N ASP A 81 -6.68 4.81 0.58
CA ASP A 81 -7.47 5.48 -0.46
C ASP A 81 -6.63 5.82 -1.72
N MET A 82 -5.31 5.75 -1.59
CA MET A 82 -4.34 6.08 -2.63
C MET A 82 -3.96 4.88 -3.51
N SER A 83 -4.27 3.66 -3.08
CA SER A 83 -4.03 2.38 -3.80
C SER A 83 -5.23 1.88 -4.60
#